data_AF-A0A671R5Q3-F1
#
_entry.id   AF-A0A671R5Q3-F1
#
_cell.length_a   1.000
_cell.length_b   1.000
_cell.length_c   1.000
_cell.angle_alpha   90.00
_cell.angle_beta   90.00
_cell.angle_gamma   90.00
#
_symmetry.space_group_name_H-M   'P 1'
#
loop_
_entity.id
_entity.type
_entity.pdbx_description
1 polymer ?
#
loop_
_entity_poly.entity_id
_entity_poly.type
_entity_poly.pdbx_seq_one_letter_code
_entity_poly.pdbx_strand_id
1 'polypeptide(L)'
;MARHSKLQKQVLSLYRQFLRAAQDKPGFIPRIRDEFHVNAAIKKTDVMHIEYLYRRGQRQLELLKDVNTKQLGSFSKSKEDSS
;
A
#
# COMPACT_ATOMS: atom_id res chain seq x y z
N MET A 1 20.92 14.39 2.44
CA MET A 1 19.72 13.51 2.36
C MET A 1 20.12 12.21 1.69
N ALA A 2 19.87 11.05 2.32
CA ALA A 2 20.19 9.77 1.69
C ALA A 2 19.36 9.58 0.42
N ARG A 3 20.00 9.25 -0.70
CA ARG A 3 19.34 9.04 -2.00
C ARG A 3 18.45 7.80 -1.90
N HIS A 4 17.14 7.97 -2.13
CA HIS A 4 16.22 6.84 -2.13
C HIS A 4 16.55 5.83 -3.23
N SER A 5 16.46 4.54 -2.89
CA SER A 5 16.56 3.45 -3.86
C SER A 5 15.41 3.50 -4.87
N LYS A 6 15.55 2.79 -6.00
CA LYS A 6 14.48 2.68 -7.01
C LYS A 6 13.20 2.13 -6.38
N LEU A 7 13.30 1.07 -5.57
CA LEU A 7 12.17 0.48 -4.87
C LEU A 7 11.50 1.44 -3.89
N GLN A 8 12.28 2.20 -3.11
CA GLN A 8 11.73 3.23 -2.21
C GLN A 8 10.94 4.29 -2.98
N LYS A 9 11.45 4.75 -4.14
CA LYS A 9 10.72 5.69 -5.00
C LYS A 9 9.42 5.09 -5.55
N GLN A 10 9.44 3.81 -5.90
CA GLN A 10 8.25 3.08 -6.36
C GLN A 10 7.19 3.00 -5.24
N VAL A 11 7.57 2.63 -4.02
CA VAL A 11 6.66 2.58 -2.85
C VAL A 11 6.07 3.96 -2.56
N LEU A 12 6.88 5.02 -2.57
CA LEU A 12 6.38 6.39 -2.37
C LEU A 12 5.44 6.84 -3.49
N SER A 13 5.70 6.42 -4.73
CA SER A 13 4.79 6.67 -5.85
C SER A 13 3.46 5.95 -5.66
N LEU A 14 3.49 4.69 -5.23
CA LEU A 14 2.31 3.88 -4.95
C LEU A 14 1.44 4.55 -3.86
N TYR A 15 2.04 5.00 -2.76
CA TYR A 15 1.34 5.73 -1.71
C TYR A 15 0.60 6.97 -2.23
N ARG A 16 1.27 7.81 -3.03
CA ARG A 16 0.63 9.01 -3.62
C ARG A 16 -0.52 8.65 -4.57
N GLN A 17 -0.40 7.55 -5.31
CA GLN A 17 -1.48 7.09 -6.19
C GLN A 17 -2.70 6.62 -5.40
N PHE A 18 -2.49 5.90 -4.29
CA PHE A 18 -3.57 5.54 -3.36
C PHE A 18 -4.30 6.77 -2.81
N LEU A 19 -3.56 7.77 -2.33
CA LEU A 19 -4.17 9.00 -1.82
C LEU A 19 -5.01 9.73 -2.87
N ARG A 20 -4.56 9.77 -4.13
CA ARG A 20 -5.31 10.36 -5.25
C ARG A 20 -6.57 9.57 -5.57
N ALA A 21 -6.47 8.24 -5.67
CA ALA A 21 -7.62 7.38 -5.97
C ALA A 21 -8.68 7.34 -4.84
N ALA A 22 -8.25 7.70 -3.62
CA ALA A 22 -9.11 7.79 -2.44
C ALA A 22 -9.63 9.21 -2.15
N GLN A 23 -9.27 10.22 -2.95
CA GLN A 23 -9.63 11.61 -2.66
C GLN A 23 -11.13 11.83 -2.55
N ASP A 24 -11.91 11.17 -3.40
CA ASP A 24 -13.38 11.26 -3.44
C ASP A 24 -14.07 10.17 -2.58
N LYS A 25 -13.31 9.39 -1.80
CA LYS A 25 -13.81 8.28 -0.97
C LYS A 25 -13.62 8.60 0.52
N PRO A 26 -14.68 8.97 1.26
CA PRO A 26 -14.57 9.33 2.67
C PRO A 26 -14.07 8.15 3.52
N GLY A 27 -13.17 8.42 4.47
CA GLY A 27 -12.62 7.41 5.38
C GLY A 27 -11.49 6.54 4.82
N PHE A 28 -11.21 6.58 3.50
CA PHE A 28 -10.14 5.77 2.90
C PHE A 28 -8.74 6.35 3.17
N ILE A 29 -8.58 7.67 3.12
CA ILE A 29 -7.27 8.33 3.33
C ILE A 29 -6.65 7.99 4.69
N PRO A 30 -7.36 8.09 5.83
CA PRO A 30 -6.81 7.70 7.13
C PRO A 30 -6.37 6.23 7.13
N ARG A 31 -7.19 5.32 6.61
CA ARG A 31 -6.86 3.89 6.52
C ARG A 31 -5.61 3.62 5.69
N ILE A 32 -5.48 4.27 4.52
CA ILE A 32 -4.29 4.16 3.67
C ILE A 32 -3.04 4.65 4.42
N ARG A 33 -3.13 5.79 5.12
CA ARG A 33 -2.02 6.32 5.92
C ARG A 33 -1.58 5.34 6.99
N ASP A 34 -2.53 4.80 7.75
CA ASP A 34 -2.25 3.88 8.84
C ASP A 34 -1.59 2.59 8.33
N GLU A 35 -2.09 1.99 7.25
CA GLU A 35 -1.49 0.77 6.72
C GLU A 35 -0.09 1.01 6.13
N PHE A 36 0.16 2.13 5.44
CA PHE A 36 1.51 2.48 4.99
C PHE A 36 2.45 2.79 6.16
N HIS A 37 1.95 3.40 7.23
CA HIS A 37 2.72 3.69 8.44
C HIS A 37 3.13 2.40 9.17
N VAL A 38 2.21 1.45 9.35
CA VAL A 38 2.50 0.13 9.94
C VAL A 38 3.58 -0.60 9.12
N ASN A 39 3.46 -0.60 7.79
CA ASN A 39 4.43 -1.24 6.91
C ASN A 39 5.78 -0.48 6.83
N ALA A 40 5.86 0.77 7.24
CA ALA A 40 7.12 1.51 7.29
C ALA A 40 8.11 0.95 8.34
N ALA A 41 7.62 0.14 9.30
CA ALA A 41 8.45 -0.58 10.26
C ALA A 41 9.21 -1.78 9.65
N ILE A 42 8.88 -2.20 8.42
CA ILE A 42 9.57 -3.30 7.73
C ILE A 42 11.03 -2.92 7.51
N LYS A 43 11.94 -3.85 7.83
CA LYS A 43 13.38 -3.65 7.62
C LYS A 43 13.66 -3.39 6.14
N LYS A 44 14.41 -2.33 5.84
CA LYS A 44 14.77 -1.94 4.46
C LYS A 44 15.52 -3.04 3.68
N THR A 45 16.14 -3.97 4.39
CA THR A 45 16.86 -5.13 3.84
C THR A 45 15.93 -6.27 3.44
N ASP A 46 14.67 -6.28 3.88
CA ASP A 46 13.69 -7.29 3.51
C ASP A 46 13.07 -6.96 2.14
N VAL A 47 13.92 -6.95 1.13
CA VAL A 47 13.57 -6.50 -0.23
C VAL A 47 12.46 -7.36 -0.82
N MET A 48 12.50 -8.68 -0.62
CA MET A 48 11.52 -9.61 -1.16
C MET A 48 10.12 -9.36 -0.57
N HIS A 49 10.02 -9.14 0.74
CA HIS A 49 8.73 -8.83 1.36
C HIS A 49 8.19 -7.47 0.91
N ILE A 50 9.04 -6.45 0.83
CA ILE A 50 8.66 -5.12 0.32
C ILE A 50 8.16 -5.22 -1.12
N GLU A 51 8.84 -5.97 -1.98
CA GLU A 51 8.41 -6.17 -3.37
C GLU A 51 7.08 -6.93 -3.46
N TYR A 52 6.89 -7.96 -2.63
CA TYR A 52 5.62 -8.68 -2.55
C TYR A 52 4.46 -7.72 -2.19
N LEU A 53 4.63 -6.93 -1.13
CA LEU A 53 3.62 -5.95 -0.71
C LEU A 53 3.42 -4.87 -1.76
N TYR A 54 4.47 -4.43 -2.44
CA TYR A 54 4.37 -3.47 -3.54
C TYR A 54 3.52 -4.03 -4.69
N ARG A 55 3.79 -5.26 -5.15
CA ARG A 55 3.00 -5.92 -6.21
C ARG A 55 1.54 -6.12 -5.79
N ARG A 56 1.30 -6.49 -4.52
CA ARG A 56 -0.05 -6.61 -3.95
C ARG A 56 -0.77 -5.26 -3.90
N GLY A 57 -0.10 -4.21 -3.43
CA GLY A 57 -0.64 -2.86 -3.36
C GLY A 57 -0.95 -2.29 -4.74
N GLN A 58 -0.16 -2.59 -5.77
CA GLN A 58 -0.51 -2.22 -7.15
C GLN A 58 -1.85 -2.83 -7.59
N ARG A 59 -2.10 -4.12 -7.31
CA ARG A 59 -3.38 -4.76 -7.63
C ARG A 59 -4.55 -4.10 -6.89
N GLN A 60 -4.36 -3.80 -5.61
CA GLN A 60 -5.40 -3.14 -4.81
C GLN A 60 -5.64 -1.68 -5.24
N LEU A 61 -4.63 -0.99 -5.75
CA LEU A 61 -4.79 0.34 -6.32
C LEU A 61 -5.66 0.30 -7.58
N GLU A 62 -5.45 -0.69 -8.46
CA GLU A 62 -6.30 -0.84 -9.66
C GLU A 62 -7.75 -1.13 -9.29
N LEU A 63 -8.00 -1.94 -8.26
CA LEU A 63 -9.35 -2.13 -7.71
C LEU A 63 -9.91 -0.82 -7.12
N LEU A 64 -9.10 -0.05 -6.37
CA LEU A 64 -9.54 1.20 -5.77
C LEU A 64 -9.90 2.27 -6.81
N LYS A 65 -9.24 2.26 -7.98
CA LYS A 65 -9.57 3.15 -9.10
C LYS A 65 -10.89 2.80 -9.75
N ASP A 66 -11.34 1.55 -9.64
CA ASP A 66 -12.68 1.16 -10.07
C ASP A 66 -13.74 1.89 -9.22
N VAL A 67 -14.71 2.50 -9.90
CA VAL A 67 -15.71 3.40 -9.32
C VAL A 67 -16.66 2.65 -8.37
N ASN A 68 -16.79 1.33 -8.53
CA ASN A 68 -17.67 0.50 -7.70
C ASN A 68 -17.04 -0.02 -6.41
N THR A 69 -15.80 0.34 -6.09
CA THR A 69 -15.11 -0.18 -4.91
C THR A 69 -15.61 0.48 -3.63
N LYS A 70 -16.48 -0.25 -2.90
CA LYS A 70 -17.08 0.16 -1.63
C LYS A 70 -16.21 -0.12 -0.40
N GLN A 71 -15.19 -0.97 -0.50
CA GLN A 71 -14.31 -1.34 0.61
C GLN A 71 -12.85 -1.50 0.18
N LEU A 72 -11.92 -1.06 1.04
CA LEU A 72 -10.48 -1.28 0.86
C LEU A 72 -10.04 -2.54 1.61
N GLY A 73 -9.50 -3.53 0.91
CA GLY A 73 -8.89 -4.70 1.54
C GLY A 73 -7.55 -4.36 2.22
N SER A 74 -7.13 -5.14 3.22
CA SER A 74 -5.88 -4.94 3.95
C SER A 74 -4.63 -5.15 3.06
N PHE A 75 -3.56 -4.36 3.24
CA PHE A 75 -2.26 -4.61 2.61
C PHE A 75 -1.53 -5.85 3.15
N SER A 76 -1.79 -6.26 4.39
CA SER A 76 -1.16 -7.42 5.04
C SER A 76 -2.04 -8.67 4.98
N LYS A 77 -1.43 -9.87 5.02
CA LYS A 77 -2.19 -11.11 5.30
C LYS A 77 -2.75 -10.99 6.72
N SER A 78 -4.05 -11.11 6.91
CA SER A 78 -4.62 -11.49 8.19
C SER A 78 -4.03 -12.85 8.58
N LYS A 79 -3.81 -13.09 9.88
CA LYS A 79 -3.24 -14.34 10.42
C LYS A 79 -4.07 -15.61 10.13
N GLU A 80 -5.16 -15.53 9.36
CA GLU A 80 -6.08 -16.65 9.11
C GLU A 80 -5.65 -17.57 7.95
N ASP A 81 -4.82 -17.11 7.01
CA ASP A 81 -4.41 -17.93 5.85
C ASP A 81 -3.20 -18.84 6.14
N SER A 82 -3.13 -19.45 7.33
CA SER A 82 -2.05 -20.36 7.72
C SER A 82 -2.54 -21.57 8.53
N SER A 83 -3.78 -21.99 8.32
CA SER A 83 -4.26 -23.32 8.73
C SER A 83 -4.06 -24.34 7.63
#